data_AF-A0A1J9Q106-F1
#
_entry.id   AF-A0A1J9Q106-F1
#
_cell.length_a   1.000
_cell.length_b   1.000
_cell.length_c   1.000
_cell.angle_alpha   90.00
_cell.angle_beta   90.00
_cell.angle_gamma   90.00
#
_symmetry.space_group_name_H-M   'P 1'
#
loop_
_entity.id
_entity.type
_entity.pdbx_description
1 polymer ?
#
loop_
_entity_poly.entity_id
_entity_poly.type
_entity_poly.pdbx_seq_one_letter_code
_entity_poly.pdbx_strand_id
1 'polypeptide(L)'
;ATPVQFSQEFVESLQASSETDSSRAQTIELHIQNRIAAELERIRARETQTLADLEKRIADQSSPVSQKQPAAENSSSQEPSLSLDAPRVPFAGPGSAAELSPQSSVDSTATTANGTPIHELSSMQVQQEISALSAKLAERRKVRELDEGVEKARDAVVRCLRGNEKRPLDCWREVEVFKREVGRLERMWVEKIVG
;
A
#
# COMPACT_ATOMS: atom_id res chain seq x y z
N ALA A 1 42.17 -19.97 9.88
CA ALA A 1 40.85 -20.26 9.27
C ALA A 1 40.38 -21.61 9.80
N THR A 2 39.28 -21.66 10.52
CA THR A 2 38.68 -22.91 11.01
C THR A 2 37.83 -23.50 9.89
N PRO A 3 37.98 -24.79 9.55
CA PRO A 3 37.21 -25.40 8.47
C PRO A 3 35.74 -25.50 8.88
N VAL A 4 34.86 -25.07 7.96
CA VAL A 4 33.41 -25.24 8.12
C VAL A 4 33.11 -26.73 7.96
N GLN A 5 32.71 -27.38 9.06
CA GLN A 5 32.19 -28.75 9.02
C GLN A 5 30.68 -28.68 8.82
N PHE A 6 30.18 -29.35 7.79
CA PHE A 6 28.75 -29.58 7.59
C PHE A 6 28.34 -30.86 8.35
N SER A 7 27.11 -30.90 8.86
CA SER A 7 26.58 -32.10 9.50
C SER A 7 26.48 -33.24 8.47
N GLN A 8 26.88 -34.45 8.87
CA GLN A 8 26.82 -35.64 8.01
C GLN A 8 25.40 -35.90 7.50
N GLU A 9 24.39 -35.68 8.35
CA GLU A 9 22.96 -35.75 8.00
C GLU A 9 22.58 -34.81 6.84
N PHE A 10 23.16 -33.63 6.79
CA PHE A 10 22.87 -32.66 5.73
C PHE A 10 23.55 -33.07 4.42
N VAL A 11 24.78 -33.58 4.50
CA VAL A 11 25.50 -34.09 3.33
C VAL A 11 24.80 -35.33 2.77
N GLU A 12 24.33 -36.23 3.64
CA GLU A 12 23.58 -37.43 3.26
C GLU A 12 22.21 -37.07 2.68
N SER A 13 21.51 -36.07 3.22
CA SER A 13 20.27 -35.54 2.62
C SER A 13 20.51 -34.93 1.23
N LEU A 14 21.62 -34.20 1.04
CA LEU A 14 22.00 -33.65 -0.26
C LEU A 14 22.45 -34.73 -1.26
N GLN A 15 23.09 -35.79 -0.79
CA GLN A 15 23.53 -36.91 -1.64
C GLN A 15 22.38 -37.87 -1.98
N ALA A 16 21.42 -38.05 -1.07
CA ALA A 16 20.21 -38.83 -1.29
C ALA A 16 19.20 -38.12 -2.20
N SER A 17 19.21 -36.78 -2.23
CA SER A 17 18.36 -35.99 -3.13
C SER A 17 19.06 -35.71 -4.46
N SER A 18 18.97 -36.68 -5.39
CA SER A 18 19.21 -36.43 -6.84
C SER A 18 18.04 -35.68 -7.52
N GLU A 19 17.06 -35.26 -6.72
CA GLU A 19 15.88 -34.49 -7.11
C GLU A 19 16.30 -33.16 -7.74
N THR A 20 15.87 -32.93 -8.99
CA THR A 20 16.06 -31.64 -9.67
C THR A 20 15.43 -30.50 -8.87
N ASP A 21 15.96 -29.28 -9.02
CA ASP A 21 15.47 -28.06 -8.36
C ASP A 21 13.93 -27.90 -8.45
N SER A 22 13.33 -28.34 -9.55
CA SER A 22 11.88 -28.37 -9.76
C SER A 22 11.13 -29.24 -8.75
N SER A 23 11.60 -30.45 -8.43
CA SER A 23 10.91 -31.35 -7.49
C SER A 23 11.00 -30.81 -6.05
N ARG A 24 12.13 -30.20 -5.70
CA ARG A 24 12.31 -29.50 -4.42
C ARG A 24 11.37 -28.30 -4.30
N ALA A 25 11.28 -27.48 -5.35
CA ALA A 25 10.38 -26.34 -5.39
C ALA A 25 8.91 -26.77 -5.24
N GLN A 26 8.49 -27.84 -5.93
CA GLN A 26 7.13 -28.39 -5.81
C GLN A 26 6.82 -28.91 -4.40
N THR A 27 7.77 -29.58 -3.75
CA THR A 27 7.60 -30.08 -2.39
C THR A 27 7.44 -28.94 -1.39
N ILE A 28 8.24 -27.88 -1.53
CA ILE A 28 8.15 -26.67 -0.70
C ILE A 28 6.81 -25.98 -0.94
N GLU A 29 6.40 -25.83 -2.19
CA GLU A 29 5.11 -25.22 -2.57
C GLU A 29 3.93 -25.97 -1.96
N LEU A 30 3.90 -27.30 -2.03
CA LEU A 30 2.88 -28.13 -1.39
C LEU A 30 2.87 -27.96 0.14
N HIS A 31 4.04 -27.89 0.77
CA HIS A 31 4.14 -27.65 2.21
C HIS A 31 3.57 -26.27 2.59
N ILE A 32 3.87 -25.24 1.80
CA ILE A 32 3.34 -23.89 1.99
C ILE A 32 1.81 -23.89 1.86
N GLN A 33 1.26 -24.53 0.82
CA GLN A 33 -0.18 -24.66 0.62
C GLN A 33 -0.86 -25.35 1.80
N ASN A 34 -0.30 -26.44 2.30
CA ASN A 34 -0.83 -27.14 3.47
C ASN A 34 -0.83 -26.26 4.72
N ARG A 35 0.25 -25.50 4.95
CA ARG A 35 0.34 -24.58 6.08
C ARG A 35 -0.67 -23.43 5.97
N ILE A 36 -0.80 -22.84 4.78
CA ILE A 36 -1.79 -21.78 4.53
C ILE A 36 -3.20 -22.33 4.76
N ALA A 37 -3.52 -23.51 4.24
CA ALA A 37 -4.82 -24.13 4.42
C ALA A 37 -5.13 -24.37 5.90
N ALA A 38 -4.16 -24.87 6.68
CA ALA A 38 -4.32 -25.07 8.12
C ALA A 38 -4.51 -23.75 8.89
N GLU A 39 -3.77 -22.68 8.53
CA GLU A 39 -3.94 -21.36 9.14
C GLU A 39 -5.28 -20.72 8.77
N LEU A 40 -5.73 -20.86 7.52
CA LEU A 40 -7.05 -20.38 7.09
C LEU A 40 -8.17 -21.08 7.85
N GLU A 41 -8.08 -22.40 8.04
CA GLU A 41 -9.07 -23.14 8.82
C GLU A 41 -9.08 -22.72 10.28
N ARG A 42 -7.91 -22.49 10.88
CA ARG A 42 -7.77 -21.96 12.24
C ARG A 42 -8.39 -20.57 12.38
N ILE A 43 -8.24 -19.70 11.38
CA ILE A 43 -8.85 -18.37 11.37
C ILE A 43 -10.37 -18.48 11.26
N ARG A 44 -10.88 -19.27 10.30
CA ARG A 44 -12.33 -19.50 10.13
C ARG A 44 -12.98 -20.05 11.39
N ALA A 45 -12.35 -21.00 12.07
CA ALA A 45 -12.87 -21.56 13.32
C ALA A 45 -12.96 -20.51 14.45
N ARG A 46 -12.02 -19.56 14.51
CA ARG A 46 -12.10 -18.44 15.47
C ARG A 46 -13.20 -17.48 15.09
N GLU A 47 -13.32 -17.13 13.81
CA GLU A 47 -14.36 -16.24 13.31
C GLU A 47 -15.75 -16.81 13.62
N THR A 48 -16.01 -18.08 13.29
CA THR A 48 -17.30 -18.72 13.58
C THR A 48 -17.59 -18.78 15.08
N GLN A 49 -16.58 -19.06 15.91
CA GLN A 49 -16.73 -19.02 17.36
C GLN A 49 -17.09 -17.62 17.86
N THR A 50 -16.46 -16.57 17.32
CA THR A 50 -16.78 -15.18 17.70
C THR A 50 -18.17 -14.76 17.23
N LEU A 51 -18.58 -15.20 16.04
CA LEU A 51 -19.94 -14.96 15.55
C LEU A 51 -20.97 -15.64 16.45
N ALA A 52 -20.74 -16.89 16.85
CA ALA A 52 -21.64 -17.59 17.76
C ALA A 52 -21.71 -16.94 19.17
N ASP A 53 -20.60 -16.44 19.72
CA ASP A 53 -20.62 -15.69 20.99
C ASP A 53 -21.39 -14.37 20.84
N LEU A 54 -21.21 -13.68 19.71
CA LEU A 54 -21.92 -12.43 19.43
C LEU A 54 -23.43 -12.67 19.25
N GLU A 55 -23.81 -13.70 18.50
CA GLU A 55 -25.20 -14.13 18.34
C GLU A 55 -25.85 -14.42 19.70
N LYS A 56 -25.15 -15.14 20.59
CA LYS A 56 -25.63 -15.41 21.95
C LYS A 56 -25.79 -14.12 22.75
N ARG A 57 -24.82 -13.19 22.72
CA ARG A 57 -24.92 -11.90 23.41
C ARG A 57 -26.08 -11.05 22.90
N ILE A 58 -26.33 -11.06 21.59
CA ILE A 58 -27.46 -10.36 20.99
C ILE A 58 -28.78 -10.99 21.46
N ALA A 59 -28.87 -12.32 21.47
CA ALA A 59 -30.05 -13.03 21.98
C ALA A 59 -30.31 -12.72 23.47
N ASP A 60 -29.27 -12.77 24.32
CA ASP A 60 -29.35 -12.47 25.75
C ASP A 60 -29.74 -11.01 26.02
N GLN A 61 -29.27 -10.04 25.21
CA GLN A 61 -29.63 -8.62 25.32
C GLN A 61 -31.01 -8.27 24.73
N SER A 62 -31.62 -9.17 23.95
CA SER A 62 -32.92 -8.92 23.28
C SER A 62 -34.16 -9.20 24.16
N SER A 63 -33.99 -9.53 25.44
CA SER A 63 -35.09 -9.68 26.41
C SER A 63 -35.38 -8.35 27.15
N PRO A 64 -36.64 -7.86 27.20
CA PRO A 64 -36.93 -6.47 27.58
C PRO A 64 -37.14 -6.30 29.10
N VAL A 65 -36.46 -5.33 29.74
CA VAL A 65 -36.99 -4.62 30.92
C VAL A 65 -36.62 -3.13 30.87
N SER A 66 -37.67 -2.33 31.04
CA SER A 66 -37.74 -0.88 31.12
C SER A 66 -36.85 -0.20 32.17
N GLN A 67 -36.29 0.93 31.71
CA GLN A 67 -36.19 2.25 32.36
C GLN A 67 -35.25 2.49 33.55
N LYS A 68 -34.28 3.39 33.31
CA LYS A 68 -34.26 4.71 33.99
C LYS A 68 -33.54 5.77 33.14
N GLN A 69 -34.30 6.70 32.56
CA GLN A 69 -33.79 8.00 32.07
C GLN A 69 -33.78 9.02 33.23
N PRO A 70 -33.09 10.16 33.08
CA PRO A 70 -33.81 11.36 32.63
C PRO A 70 -33.07 12.32 31.67
N ALA A 71 -33.89 12.95 30.80
CA ALA A 71 -33.88 14.32 30.26
C ALA A 71 -32.68 14.81 29.38
N ALA A 72 -32.84 15.51 28.24
CA ALA A 72 -33.97 16.17 27.60
C ALA A 72 -33.74 16.33 26.06
N GLU A 73 -34.84 16.21 25.29
CA GLU A 73 -35.29 17.00 24.10
C GLU A 73 -34.30 17.34 22.95
N ASN A 74 -34.59 17.27 21.63
CA ASN A 74 -35.66 16.80 20.74
C ASN A 74 -35.08 17.02 19.29
N SER A 75 -35.04 16.08 18.34
CA SER A 75 -36.02 15.94 17.24
C SER A 75 -35.52 14.97 16.15
N SER A 76 -36.44 14.11 15.68
CA SER A 76 -36.68 13.58 14.32
C SER A 76 -35.54 13.17 13.37
N SER A 77 -35.50 11.87 13.02
CA SER A 77 -35.87 11.30 11.69
C SER A 77 -35.12 9.99 11.39
N GLN A 78 -35.88 8.98 10.96
CA GLN A 78 -35.41 7.70 10.38
C GLN A 78 -34.61 7.90 9.08
N GLU A 79 -33.62 7.03 8.81
CA GLU A 79 -33.23 6.47 7.49
C GLU A 79 -32.09 5.43 7.68
N PRO A 80 -31.88 4.48 6.72
CA PRO A 80 -31.31 3.16 6.93
C PRO A 80 -29.77 3.14 6.95
N SER A 81 -29.22 2.14 7.63
CA SER A 81 -27.78 1.89 7.74
C SER A 81 -27.19 1.43 6.40
N LEU A 82 -26.34 2.28 5.81
CA LEU A 82 -25.50 1.97 4.66
C LEU A 82 -24.43 0.94 5.05
N SER A 83 -24.44 -0.24 4.43
CA SER A 83 -23.38 -1.25 4.59
C SER A 83 -22.13 -0.84 3.81
N LEU A 84 -21.01 -0.68 4.53
CA LEU A 84 -19.67 -0.48 3.97
C LEU A 84 -19.12 -1.82 3.45
N ASP A 85 -19.48 -2.20 2.21
CA ASP A 85 -18.63 -3.07 1.40
C ASP A 85 -19.00 -2.94 -0.10
N ALA A 86 -18.63 -1.80 -0.69
CA ALA A 86 -18.70 -1.62 -2.14
C ALA A 86 -17.35 -1.08 -2.63
N PRO A 87 -16.59 -1.83 -3.44
CA PRO A 87 -15.35 -1.36 -4.05
C PRO A 87 -15.62 -0.16 -4.97
N ARG A 88 -15.13 1.01 -4.57
CA ARG A 88 -15.23 2.24 -5.36
C ARG A 88 -14.27 2.16 -6.55
N VAL A 89 -14.77 1.77 -7.72
CA VAL A 89 -14.05 1.96 -8.99
C VAL A 89 -14.15 3.43 -9.42
N PRO A 90 -13.04 4.14 -9.71
CA PRO A 90 -13.12 5.38 -10.47
C PRO A 90 -12.94 5.05 -11.95
N PHE A 91 -14.04 4.83 -12.67
CA PHE A 91 -14.03 4.88 -14.13
C PHE A 91 -14.63 6.22 -14.58
N ALA A 92 -13.84 7.29 -14.48
CA ALA A 92 -14.13 8.52 -15.20
C ALA A 92 -13.64 8.31 -16.64
N GLY A 93 -14.57 7.93 -17.52
CA GLY A 93 -14.33 7.90 -18.97
C GLY A 93 -14.09 9.30 -19.53
N PRO A 94 -13.33 9.43 -20.63
CA PRO A 94 -13.11 10.71 -21.30
C PRO A 94 -14.42 11.18 -21.97
N GLY A 95 -14.81 12.43 -21.69
CA GLY A 95 -16.04 13.04 -22.17
C GLY A 95 -16.10 13.15 -23.69
N SER A 96 -17.28 12.88 -24.24
CA SER A 96 -17.62 13.12 -25.65
C SER A 96 -17.86 14.61 -25.88
N ALA A 97 -17.20 15.16 -26.90
CA ALA A 97 -17.40 16.50 -27.42
C ALA A 97 -18.63 16.53 -28.34
N ALA A 98 -19.70 17.19 -27.88
CA ALA A 98 -20.89 17.72 -28.57
C ALA A 98 -21.97 17.78 -27.46
N GLU A 99 -22.61 18.88 -27.10
CA GLU A 99 -23.43 19.71 -27.98
C GLU A 99 -23.90 20.97 -27.21
N LEU A 100 -23.56 22.15 -27.75
CA LEU A 100 -24.27 23.44 -27.80
C LEU A 100 -25.37 23.78 -26.74
N SER A 101 -25.11 24.77 -25.89
CA SER A 101 -25.77 26.10 -25.96
C SER A 101 -25.29 27.08 -24.88
N PRO A 102 -25.24 28.40 -25.19
CA PRO A 102 -24.81 29.44 -24.26
C PRO A 102 -25.99 29.97 -23.45
N GLN A 103 -25.93 29.88 -22.11
CA GLN A 103 -26.81 30.63 -21.24
C GLN A 103 -25.99 31.52 -20.29
N SER A 104 -26.22 32.80 -20.53
CA SER A 104 -25.88 33.98 -19.75
C SER A 104 -26.45 33.93 -18.32
N SER A 105 -25.66 34.47 -17.39
CA SER A 105 -26.08 35.18 -16.18
C SER A 105 -27.09 34.48 -15.26
N VAL A 106 -26.57 33.89 -14.19
CA VAL A 106 -27.03 34.22 -12.83
C VAL A 106 -25.87 34.07 -11.85
N ASP A 107 -25.61 35.16 -11.17
CA ASP A 107 -24.84 35.28 -9.94
C ASP A 107 -25.22 34.16 -8.96
N SER A 108 -24.24 33.47 -8.40
CA SER A 108 -24.46 32.43 -7.37
C SER A 108 -23.35 32.53 -6.33
N THR A 109 -23.53 33.48 -5.42
CA THR A 109 -22.94 33.44 -4.08
C THR A 109 -23.41 32.17 -3.38
N ALA A 110 -22.58 31.13 -3.41
CA ALA A 110 -22.79 29.91 -2.63
C ALA A 110 -22.26 30.10 -1.21
N THR A 111 -23.16 30.02 -0.22
CA THR A 111 -22.83 30.02 1.22
C THR A 111 -22.76 28.58 1.73
N THR A 112 -21.70 28.23 2.47
CA THR A 112 -21.56 26.95 3.18
C THR A 112 -22.27 27.01 4.55
N ALA A 113 -22.74 25.86 5.03
CA ALA A 113 -23.59 25.68 6.23
C ALA A 113 -22.96 26.07 7.59
N ASN A 114 -21.73 26.60 7.62
CA ASN A 114 -21.19 27.36 8.74
C ASN A 114 -20.77 28.70 8.14
N GLY A 115 -21.37 29.81 8.60
CA GLY A 115 -21.33 31.15 8.00
C GLY A 115 -19.96 31.84 7.89
N THR A 116 -18.93 31.14 7.45
CA THR A 116 -17.74 31.73 6.84
C THR A 116 -18.04 32.03 5.38
N PRO A 117 -17.89 33.28 4.92
CA PRO A 117 -18.02 33.63 3.51
C PRO A 117 -17.01 32.78 2.71
N ILE A 118 -17.45 32.17 1.61
CA ILE A 118 -16.52 31.69 0.59
C ILE A 118 -15.87 32.95 0.03
N HIS A 119 -14.72 33.31 0.61
CA HIS A 119 -13.91 34.40 0.11
C HIS A 119 -13.50 33.96 -1.30
N GLU A 120 -14.02 34.64 -2.32
CA GLU A 120 -13.44 34.63 -3.65
C GLU A 120 -12.02 35.16 -3.46
N LEU A 121 -11.09 34.27 -3.11
CA LEU A 121 -9.69 34.61 -3.02
C LEU A 121 -9.34 35.11 -4.40
N SER A 122 -8.95 36.39 -4.49
CA SER A 122 -8.59 36.96 -5.78
C SER A 122 -7.58 36.05 -6.47
N SER A 123 -7.69 35.90 -7.80
CA SER A 123 -6.73 35.10 -8.57
C SER A 123 -5.27 35.44 -8.20
N MET A 124 -5.02 36.71 -7.85
CA MET A 124 -3.74 37.17 -7.31
C MET A 124 -3.35 36.55 -5.96
N GLN A 125 -4.27 36.44 -5.00
CA GLN A 125 -4.01 35.83 -3.69
C GLN A 125 -3.69 34.34 -3.82
N VAL A 126 -4.45 33.63 -4.67
CA VAL A 126 -4.17 32.22 -4.98
C VAL A 126 -2.80 32.06 -5.64
N GLN A 127 -2.47 32.92 -6.62
CA GLN A 127 -1.16 32.90 -7.27
C GLN A 127 -0.01 33.15 -6.28
N GLN A 128 -0.21 34.06 -5.33
CA GLN A 128 0.75 34.38 -4.28
C GLN A 128 0.96 33.19 -3.33
N GLU A 129 -0.11 32.56 -2.89
CA GLU A 129 -0.05 31.35 -2.05
C GLU A 129 0.62 30.18 -2.77
N ILE A 130 0.33 29.96 -4.06
CA ILE A 130 1.01 28.95 -4.89
C ILE A 130 2.51 29.25 -4.99
N SER A 131 2.91 30.50 -5.18
CA SER A 131 4.32 30.89 -5.24
C SER A 131 5.03 30.68 -3.90
N ALA A 132 4.37 30.99 -2.78
CA ALA A 132 4.91 30.80 -1.45
C ALA A 132 5.01 29.31 -1.07
N LEU A 133 4.00 28.50 -1.45
CA LEU A 133 4.00 27.06 -1.25
C LEU A 133 5.04 26.37 -2.11
N SER A 134 5.18 26.75 -3.38
CA SER A 134 6.23 26.21 -4.27
C SER A 134 7.63 26.58 -3.80
N ALA A 135 7.86 27.78 -3.29
CA ALA A 135 9.13 28.16 -2.67
C ALA A 135 9.45 27.31 -1.43
N LYS A 136 8.48 27.12 -0.53
CA LYS A 136 8.63 26.25 0.65
C LYS A 136 8.82 24.77 0.27
N LEU A 137 8.15 24.30 -0.79
CA LEU A 137 8.34 22.95 -1.31
C LEU A 137 9.70 22.79 -1.97
N ALA A 138 10.21 23.79 -2.69
CA ALA A 138 11.53 23.76 -3.31
C ALA A 138 12.66 23.67 -2.27
N GLU A 139 12.52 24.38 -1.15
CA GLU A 139 13.44 24.29 -0.01
C GLU A 139 13.44 22.89 0.62
N ARG A 140 12.26 22.26 0.72
CA ARG A 140 12.10 20.90 1.27
C ARG A 140 12.39 19.79 0.27
N ARG A 141 12.34 20.05 -1.03
CA ARG A 141 12.64 19.10 -2.12
C ARG A 141 14.14 18.98 -2.34
N LYS A 142 14.92 18.79 -1.27
CA LYS A 142 16.17 18.05 -1.38
C LYS A 142 15.84 16.57 -1.36
N VAL A 143 15.38 16.06 -2.50
CA VAL A 143 15.57 14.63 -2.80
C VAL A 143 17.07 14.44 -2.66
N ARG A 144 17.51 13.70 -1.64
CA ARG A 144 18.93 13.49 -1.38
C ARG A 144 19.55 13.00 -2.68
N GLU A 145 20.48 13.78 -3.23
CA GLU A 145 21.19 13.37 -4.44
C GLU A 145 21.74 11.97 -4.18
N LEU A 146 21.30 11.03 -5.01
CA LEU A 146 21.82 9.68 -4.95
C LEU A 146 23.27 9.75 -5.39
N ASP A 147 24.10 8.90 -4.79
CA ASP A 147 25.51 8.84 -5.15
C ASP A 147 25.64 8.54 -6.65
N GLU A 148 26.48 9.31 -7.34
CA GLU A 148 26.64 9.26 -8.81
C GLU A 148 27.02 7.85 -9.29
N GLY A 149 27.73 7.07 -8.48
CA GLY A 149 28.06 5.68 -8.77
C GLY A 149 26.82 4.80 -8.87
N VAL A 150 25.89 4.94 -7.92
CA VAL A 150 24.64 4.17 -7.89
C VAL A 150 23.76 4.55 -9.07
N GLU A 151 23.70 5.84 -9.41
CA GLU A 151 22.91 6.33 -10.55
C GLU A 151 23.41 5.77 -11.88
N LYS A 152 24.73 5.80 -12.11
CA LYS A 152 25.34 5.22 -13.32
C LYS A 152 25.11 3.71 -13.41
N ALA A 153 25.25 2.99 -12.29
CA ALA A 153 25.03 1.55 -12.25
C ALA A 153 23.56 1.18 -12.49
N ARG A 154 22.62 1.94 -11.92
CA ARG A 154 21.18 1.83 -12.20
C ARG A 154 20.90 2.02 -13.69
N ASP A 155 21.44 3.08 -14.28
CA ASP A 155 21.20 3.39 -15.69
C ASP A 155 21.81 2.33 -16.62
N ALA A 156 22.92 1.70 -16.22
CA ALA A 156 23.50 0.56 -16.91
C ALA A 156 22.59 -0.67 -16.92
N VAL A 157 22.01 -1.02 -15.77
CA VAL A 157 21.03 -2.11 -15.66
C VAL A 157 19.80 -1.80 -16.51
N VAL A 158 19.24 -0.60 -16.39
CA VAL A 158 18.05 -0.19 -17.15
C VAL A 158 18.32 -0.23 -18.66
N ARG A 159 19.48 0.25 -19.10
CA ARG A 159 19.88 0.20 -20.51
C ARG A 159 20.01 -1.24 -21.01
N CYS A 160 20.63 -2.13 -20.23
CA CYS A 160 20.76 -3.52 -20.60
C CYS A 160 19.39 -4.22 -20.68
N LEU A 161 18.53 -4.03 -19.68
CA LEU A 161 17.21 -4.67 -19.63
C LEU A 161 16.28 -4.19 -20.75
N ARG A 162 16.32 -2.89 -21.10
CA ARG A 162 15.59 -2.36 -22.26
C ARG A 162 16.12 -2.90 -23.58
N GLY A 163 17.42 -3.17 -23.68
CA GLY A 163 18.01 -3.83 -24.85
C GLY A 163 17.67 -5.32 -24.95
N ASN A 164 17.38 -5.96 -23.81
CA ASN A 164 17.20 -7.41 -23.69
C ASN A 164 15.87 -7.77 -23.00
N GLU A 165 14.76 -7.18 -23.45
CA GLU A 165 13.44 -7.31 -22.78
C GLU A 165 12.96 -8.77 -22.67
N LYS A 166 13.28 -9.61 -23.67
CA LYS A 166 12.92 -11.04 -23.68
C LYS A 166 13.99 -11.93 -23.04
N ARG A 167 15.15 -11.38 -22.66
CA ARG A 167 16.31 -12.11 -22.12
C ARG A 167 16.96 -11.35 -20.96
N PRO A 168 16.24 -11.17 -19.84
CA PRO A 168 16.75 -10.40 -18.69
C PRO A 168 17.99 -11.02 -18.04
N LEU A 169 18.24 -12.32 -18.23
CA LEU A 169 19.38 -13.04 -17.67
C LEU A 169 20.73 -12.61 -18.28
N ASP A 170 20.74 -12.01 -19.47
CA ASP A 170 21.98 -11.55 -20.11
C ASP A 170 22.59 -10.33 -19.39
N CYS A 171 21.82 -9.64 -18.55
CA CYS A 171 22.20 -8.41 -17.84
C CYS A 171 22.74 -8.63 -16.42
N TRP A 172 23.14 -9.86 -16.08
CA TRP A 172 23.58 -10.22 -14.73
C TRP A 172 24.81 -9.43 -14.26
N ARG A 173 25.72 -9.08 -15.19
CA ARG A 173 26.95 -8.35 -14.86
C ARG A 173 26.66 -6.94 -14.38
N GLU A 174 25.74 -6.24 -15.06
CA GLU A 174 25.28 -4.90 -14.70
C GLU A 174 24.59 -4.92 -13.34
N VAL A 175 23.80 -5.96 -13.07
CA VAL A 175 23.13 -6.16 -11.78
C VAL A 175 24.15 -6.37 -10.65
N GLU A 176 25.20 -7.16 -10.87
CA GLU A 176 26.26 -7.35 -9.86
C GLU A 176 27.06 -6.07 -9.59
N VAL A 177 27.28 -5.24 -10.61
CA VAL A 177 27.90 -3.91 -10.43
C VAL A 177 26.97 -3.00 -9.61
N PHE A 178 25.67 -2.98 -9.91
CA PHE A 178 24.70 -2.21 -9.15
C PHE A 178 24.62 -2.64 -7.68
N LYS A 179 24.53 -3.94 -7.41
CA LYS A 179 24.53 -4.48 -6.04
C LYS A 179 25.76 -4.07 -5.24
N ARG A 180 26.94 -4.07 -5.87
CA ARG A 180 28.19 -3.63 -5.23
C ARG A 180 28.11 -2.17 -4.78
N GLU A 181 27.60 -1.31 -5.64
CA GLU A 181 27.54 0.13 -5.40
C GLU A 181 26.47 0.48 -4.36
N VAL A 182 25.31 -0.18 -4.43
CA VAL A 182 24.28 -0.11 -3.39
C VAL A 182 24.83 -0.60 -2.05
N GLY A 183 25.49 -1.75 -2.02
CA GLY A 183 26.07 -2.30 -0.79
C GLY A 183 27.14 -1.40 -0.17
N ARG A 184 27.88 -0.62 -0.96
CA ARG A 184 28.79 0.42 -0.44
C ARG A 184 28.02 1.51 0.29
N LEU A 185 26.95 2.02 -0.31
CA LEU A 185 26.11 3.07 0.28
C LEU A 185 25.34 2.59 1.51
N GLU A 186 24.85 1.36 1.48
CA GLU A 186 24.17 0.72 2.61
C GLU A 186 25.11 0.55 3.81
N ARG A 187 26.36 0.09 3.61
CA ARG A 187 27.34 -0.01 4.70
C ARG A 187 27.57 1.34 5.39
N MET A 188 27.81 2.39 4.62
CA MET A 188 28.00 3.75 5.14
C MET A 188 26.76 4.26 5.90
N TRP A 189 25.56 3.90 5.43
CA TRP A 189 24.32 4.26 6.09
C TRP A 189 24.11 3.49 7.40
N VAL A 190 24.38 2.18 7.40
CA VAL A 190 24.29 1.33 8.60
C VAL A 190 25.27 1.80 9.67
N GLU A 191 26.52 2.09 9.30
CA GLU A 191 27.53 2.65 10.23
C GLU A 191 27.05 3.96 10.86
N LYS A 192 26.41 4.84 10.09
CA LYS A 192 25.87 6.11 10.59
C LYS A 192 24.64 5.96 11.50
N ILE A 193 23.85 4.91 11.32
CA ILE A 193 22.59 4.70 12.06
C ILE A 193 22.82 3.88 13.33
N VAL A 194 23.76 2.94 13.29
CA VAL A 194 24.04 2.02 14.40
C VAL A 194 25.25 2.48 15.25
N GLY A 195 26.19 3.23 14.66
CA GLY A 195 27.35 3.81 15.36
C GLY A 195 27.11 5.22 15.86
#